data_AF-A0A9P8JEU8-F1
#
_entry.id   AF-A0A9P8JEU8-F1
#
_cell.length_a   1.000
_cell.length_b   1.000
_cell.length_c   1.000
_cell.angle_alpha   90.00
_cell.angle_beta   90.00
_cell.angle_gamma   90.00
#
_symmetry.space_group_name_H-M   'P 1'
#
loop_
_entity.id
_entity.type
_entity.pdbx_description
1 polymer ?
#
loop_
_entity_poly.entity_id
_entity_poly.type
_entity_poly.pdbx_seq_one_letter_code
_entity_poly.pdbx_strand_id
1 'polypeptide(L)'
;VVYTPDASYILQRLQVRPGQTIIEAGAGSGSFTHASARAIFNGYPSQASSEPSLKKRRYGRVCSFEYHEPRAIGLQDEVRAHGLNDLVRVTHRDVYTDGFLLDEQDPKDKSPKADAIFLDLPAPWMALKNLTRQRLPARTAKIIANSASSDSADINAPSETETPSEEPTEPFISPLNPNVPIHLCTFSPCIEQVTATVAALRRLGWTEIQMVEVMQKRIDVRRERVGLHEEGLRGVNATAATVDEAVNRLREVEGRFKEWHEAVKEADVVAEANGQPKPR
;
A
#
# COMPACT_ATOMS: atom_id res chain seq x y z
N VAL A 1 5.67 -1.81 -4.42
CA VAL A 1 4.53 -2.11 -5.32
C VAL A 1 3.28 -2.12 -4.47
N VAL A 2 2.26 -1.37 -4.86
CA VAL A 2 0.96 -1.35 -4.17
C VAL A 2 0.06 -2.41 -4.81
N TYR A 3 -0.40 -3.38 -4.04
CA TYR A 3 -1.26 -4.45 -4.55
C TYR A 3 -2.74 -4.03 -4.55
N THR A 4 -3.57 -4.81 -5.26
CA THR A 4 -5.00 -4.53 -5.44
C THR A 4 -5.78 -4.24 -4.14
N PRO A 5 -5.59 -4.97 -3.02
CA PRO A 5 -6.35 -4.68 -1.79
C PRO A 5 -6.12 -3.26 -1.29
N ASP A 6 -4.85 -2.84 -1.19
CA ASP A 6 -4.49 -1.48 -0.80
C ASP A 6 -4.94 -0.47 -1.86
N ALA A 7 -4.60 -0.70 -3.13
CA ALA A 7 -4.90 0.23 -4.22
C ALA A 7 -6.40 0.51 -4.34
N SER A 8 -7.25 -0.53 -4.27
CA SER A 8 -8.70 -0.38 -4.35
C SER A 8 -9.27 0.39 -3.16
N TYR A 9 -8.80 0.07 -1.95
CA TYR A 9 -9.20 0.78 -0.74
C TYR A 9 -8.77 2.25 -0.77
N ILE A 10 -7.54 2.54 -1.17
CA ILE A 10 -6.99 3.89 -1.31
C ILE A 10 -7.83 4.70 -2.31
N LEU A 11 -8.03 4.19 -3.53
CA LEU A 11 -8.81 4.91 -4.55
C LEU A 11 -10.25 5.16 -4.11
N GLN A 12 -10.89 4.20 -3.45
CA GLN A 12 -12.24 4.37 -2.89
C GLN A 12 -12.27 5.44 -1.80
N ARG A 13 -11.32 5.39 -0.85
CA ARG A 13 -11.28 6.29 0.31
C ARG A 13 -10.84 7.71 -0.05
N LEU A 14 -10.01 7.86 -1.09
CA LEU A 14 -9.71 9.13 -1.73
C LEU A 14 -10.86 9.68 -2.59
N GLN A 15 -11.95 8.92 -2.73
CA GLN A 15 -13.12 9.26 -3.54
C GLN A 15 -12.78 9.55 -5.00
N VAL A 16 -11.82 8.80 -5.55
CA VAL A 16 -11.42 8.95 -6.95
C VAL A 16 -12.58 8.63 -7.88
N ARG A 17 -12.81 9.50 -8.86
CA ARG A 17 -13.90 9.42 -9.84
C ARG A 17 -13.41 9.69 -11.27
N PRO A 18 -14.15 9.22 -12.29
CA PRO A 18 -13.91 9.58 -13.68
C PRO A 18 -13.81 11.10 -13.89
N GLY A 19 -12.79 11.56 -14.61
CA GLY A 19 -12.57 12.99 -14.88
C GLY A 19 -11.78 13.76 -13.82
N GLN A 20 -11.30 13.10 -12.77
CA GLN A 20 -10.45 13.71 -11.75
C GLN A 20 -8.96 13.66 -12.09
N THR A 21 -8.21 14.58 -11.50
CA THR A 21 -6.74 14.57 -11.54
C THR A 21 -6.19 14.00 -10.24
N ILE A 22 -5.30 13.02 -10.33
CA ILE A 22 -4.56 12.45 -9.19
C ILE A 22 -3.10 12.87 -9.28
N ILE A 23 -2.51 13.27 -8.16
CA ILE A 23 -1.06 13.29 -7.98
C ILE A 23 -0.64 11.97 -7.33
N GLU A 24 0.36 11.32 -7.92
CA GLU A 24 1.05 10.15 -7.37
C GLU A 24 2.54 10.47 -7.27
N ALA A 25 3.18 10.23 -6.13
CA ALA A 25 4.64 10.33 -6.02
C ALA A 25 5.25 9.13 -5.33
N GLY A 26 6.31 8.63 -5.97
CA GLY A 26 6.74 7.25 -5.84
C GLY A 26 6.08 6.37 -6.90
N ALA A 27 6.21 6.73 -8.19
CA ALA A 27 5.59 5.96 -9.27
C ALA A 27 6.01 4.48 -9.25
N GLY A 28 7.26 4.21 -8.86
CA GLY A 28 7.75 2.87 -8.59
C GLY A 28 7.63 1.96 -9.82
N SER A 29 6.86 0.88 -9.69
CA SER A 29 6.63 -0.07 -10.79
C SER A 29 5.43 0.29 -11.67
N GLY A 30 4.74 1.41 -11.43
CA GLY A 30 3.54 1.80 -12.18
C GLY A 30 2.26 1.06 -11.84
N SER A 31 2.25 0.20 -10.80
CA SER A 31 1.07 -0.61 -10.45
C SER A 31 -0.12 0.25 -10.00
N PHE A 32 0.12 1.21 -9.09
CA PHE A 32 -0.92 2.14 -8.66
C PHE A 32 -1.24 3.18 -9.74
N THR A 33 -0.27 3.58 -10.56
CA THR A 33 -0.48 4.40 -11.76
C THR A 33 -1.53 3.82 -12.70
N HIS A 34 -1.45 2.51 -13.02
CA HIS A 34 -2.43 1.83 -13.87
C HIS A 34 -3.81 1.72 -13.20
N ALA A 35 -3.85 1.41 -11.89
CA ALA A 35 -5.10 1.37 -11.14
C ALA A 35 -5.79 2.75 -11.12
N SER A 36 -5.00 3.81 -10.91
CA SER A 36 -5.44 5.20 -10.94
C SER A 36 -5.95 5.60 -12.31
N ALA A 37 -5.22 5.30 -13.37
CA ALA A 37 -5.61 5.59 -14.75
C ALA A 37 -6.98 4.99 -15.10
N ARG A 38 -7.24 3.76 -14.66
CA ARG A 38 -8.56 3.12 -14.82
C ARG A 38 -9.65 3.82 -14.01
N ALA A 39 -9.37 4.23 -12.77
CA ALA A 39 -10.36 4.85 -11.89
C ALA A 39 -10.79 6.26 -12.35
N ILE A 40 -9.87 7.02 -12.94
CA ILE A 40 -10.14 8.36 -13.48
C ILE A 40 -10.66 8.34 -14.92
N PHE A 41 -10.62 7.19 -15.59
CA PHE A 41 -10.88 7.11 -17.02
C PHE A 41 -12.30 7.55 -17.37
N ASN A 42 -12.40 8.47 -18.32
CA ASN A 42 -13.67 8.96 -18.84
C ASN A 42 -13.58 9.24 -20.35
N GLY A 43 -12.69 8.55 -21.06
CA GLY A 43 -12.41 8.74 -22.49
C GLY A 43 -11.03 9.35 -22.73
N TYR A 44 -10.62 9.37 -24.01
CA TYR A 44 -9.35 9.94 -24.45
C TYR A 44 -9.54 11.38 -24.96
N PRO A 45 -8.78 12.37 -24.45
CA PRO A 45 -8.76 13.73 -24.98
C PRO A 45 -8.51 13.80 -26.49
N SER A 46 -7.61 12.95 -27.02
CA SER A 46 -7.29 12.91 -28.46
C SER A 46 -8.50 12.56 -29.34
N GLN A 47 -9.46 11.80 -28.81
CA GLN A 47 -10.68 11.38 -29.50
C GLN A 47 -11.84 12.39 -29.35
N ALA A 48 -11.67 13.44 -28.53
CA ALA A 48 -12.70 14.45 -28.26
C ALA A 48 -12.97 15.41 -29.43
N SER A 49 -12.11 15.40 -30.46
CA SER A 49 -12.12 16.37 -31.56
C SER A 49 -13.36 16.29 -32.46
N SER A 50 -14.06 15.15 -32.47
CA SER A 50 -15.21 14.85 -33.33
C SER A 50 -16.56 15.38 -32.79
N GLU A 51 -16.71 15.62 -31.48
CA GLU A 51 -17.98 16.08 -30.89
C GLU A 51 -17.82 17.36 -30.03
N PRO A 52 -18.64 18.41 -30.26
CA PRO A 52 -18.57 19.67 -29.50
C PRO A 52 -18.81 19.51 -27.98
N SER A 53 -19.64 18.53 -27.57
CA SER A 53 -19.93 18.20 -26.17
C SER A 53 -18.70 17.65 -25.44
N LEU A 54 -17.83 16.91 -26.15
CA LEU A 54 -16.60 16.32 -25.62
C LEU A 54 -15.48 17.36 -25.47
N LYS A 55 -15.48 18.44 -26.25
CA LYS A 55 -14.45 19.51 -26.15
C LYS A 55 -14.45 20.27 -24.83
N LYS A 56 -15.59 20.37 -24.15
CA LYS A 56 -15.71 21.03 -22.83
C LYS A 56 -15.59 20.06 -21.65
N ARG A 57 -15.44 18.77 -21.93
CA ARG A 57 -15.35 17.74 -20.90
C ARG A 57 -14.00 17.82 -20.19
N ARG A 58 -14.01 17.73 -18.87
CA ARG A 58 -12.78 17.49 -18.10
C ARG A 58 -12.41 16.02 -18.19
N TYR A 59 -11.22 15.74 -18.70
CA TYR A 59 -10.68 14.39 -18.77
C TYR A 59 -9.87 14.05 -17.53
N GLY A 60 -9.93 12.79 -17.12
CA GLY A 60 -9.15 12.32 -15.98
C GLY A 60 -7.67 12.34 -16.29
N ARG A 61 -6.83 12.57 -15.27
CA ARG A 61 -5.38 12.57 -15.42
C ARG A 61 -4.68 11.99 -14.20
N VAL A 62 -3.58 11.28 -14.43
CA VAL A 62 -2.62 10.87 -13.40
C VAL A 62 -1.33 11.64 -13.63
N CYS A 63 -0.96 12.49 -12.68
CA CYS A 63 0.33 13.18 -12.64
C CYS A 63 1.24 12.40 -11.70
N SER A 64 2.09 11.56 -12.29
CA SER A 64 2.95 10.61 -11.59
C SER A 64 4.39 11.13 -11.53
N PHE A 65 4.99 11.14 -10.34
CA PHE A 65 6.33 11.67 -10.10
C PHE A 65 7.26 10.55 -9.63
N GLU A 66 8.43 10.44 -10.25
CA GLU A 66 9.47 9.46 -9.92
C GLU A 66 10.82 10.14 -9.78
N TYR A 67 11.55 9.84 -8.69
CA TYR A 67 12.86 10.43 -8.43
C TYR A 67 13.98 9.77 -9.26
N HIS A 68 13.86 8.48 -9.58
CA HIS A 68 14.92 7.77 -10.28
C HIS A 68 14.71 7.79 -11.81
N GLU A 69 15.51 8.59 -12.51
CA GLU A 69 15.38 8.83 -13.95
C GLU A 69 15.21 7.55 -14.80
N PRO A 70 16.04 6.49 -14.69
CA PRO A 70 15.82 5.26 -15.46
C PRO A 70 14.45 4.62 -15.24
N ARG A 71 13.87 4.73 -14.02
CA ARG A 71 12.54 4.19 -13.74
C ARG A 71 11.45 5.10 -14.33
N ALA A 72 11.64 6.41 -14.26
CA ALA A 72 10.74 7.37 -14.89
C ALA A 72 10.65 7.13 -16.41
N ILE A 73 11.79 6.96 -17.08
CA ILE A 73 11.86 6.66 -18.51
C ILE A 73 11.19 5.32 -18.82
N GLY A 74 11.53 4.26 -18.08
CA GLY A 74 10.91 2.94 -18.28
C GLY A 74 9.38 2.98 -18.13
N LEU A 75 8.87 3.71 -17.14
CA LEU A 75 7.44 3.88 -16.95
C LEU A 75 6.80 4.74 -18.05
N GLN A 76 7.48 5.78 -18.55
CA GLN A 76 7.00 6.56 -19.70
C GLN A 76 6.83 5.69 -20.95
N ASP A 77 7.80 4.82 -21.21
CA ASP A 77 7.75 3.90 -22.36
C ASP A 77 6.63 2.87 -22.20
N GLU A 78 6.44 2.32 -20.99
CA GLU A 78 5.34 1.41 -20.67
C GLU A 78 3.97 2.07 -20.84
N VAL A 79 3.78 3.27 -20.27
CA VAL A 79 2.55 4.07 -20.41
C VAL A 79 2.23 4.36 -21.87
N ARG A 80 3.26 4.66 -22.69
CA ARG A 80 3.09 4.87 -24.13
C ARG A 80 2.70 3.58 -24.85
N ALA A 81 3.39 2.47 -24.56
CA ALA A 81 3.10 1.16 -25.16
C ALA A 81 1.69 0.67 -24.83
N HIS A 82 1.17 1.00 -23.65
CA HIS A 82 -0.18 0.65 -23.21
C HIS A 82 -1.27 1.63 -23.68
N GLY A 83 -0.93 2.69 -24.43
CA GLY A 83 -1.90 3.67 -24.91
C GLY A 83 -2.49 4.55 -23.79
N LEU A 84 -1.74 4.78 -22.71
CA LEU A 84 -2.16 5.57 -21.56
C LEU A 84 -1.56 6.99 -21.54
N ASN A 85 -0.76 7.36 -22.54
CA ASN A 85 -0.04 8.64 -22.62
C ASN A 85 -0.94 9.89 -22.51
N ASP A 86 -2.19 9.81 -22.96
CA ASP A 86 -3.14 10.92 -22.86
C ASP A 86 -3.68 11.14 -21.44
N LEU A 87 -3.63 10.09 -20.61
CA LEU A 87 -4.18 10.05 -19.25
C LEU A 87 -3.08 10.20 -18.21
N VAL A 88 -1.90 9.64 -18.45
CA VAL A 88 -0.82 9.56 -17.47
C VAL A 88 0.34 10.43 -17.94
N ARG A 89 0.69 11.43 -17.12
CA ARG A 89 1.92 12.20 -17.26
C ARG A 89 2.91 11.72 -16.20
N VAL A 90 3.99 11.09 -16.63
CA VAL A 90 5.10 10.70 -15.76
C VAL A 90 6.18 11.76 -15.82
N THR A 91 6.67 12.21 -14.67
CA THR A 91 7.74 13.21 -14.59
C THR A 91 8.86 12.77 -13.65
N HIS A 92 10.10 12.89 -14.14
CA HIS A 92 11.29 12.72 -13.32
C HIS A 92 11.46 13.95 -12.43
N ARG A 93 11.33 13.81 -11.10
CA ARG A 93 11.37 14.95 -10.17
C ARG A 93 11.64 14.52 -8.73
N ASP A 94 12.43 15.32 -7.99
CA ASP A 94 12.46 15.28 -6.54
C ASP A 94 11.31 16.10 -5.95
N VAL A 95 10.23 15.42 -5.58
CA VAL A 95 9.04 16.07 -5.02
C VAL A 95 9.26 16.72 -3.64
N TYR A 96 10.36 16.41 -2.94
CA TYR A 96 10.69 17.06 -1.67
C TYR A 96 11.17 18.50 -1.87
N THR A 97 11.93 18.71 -2.95
CA THR A 97 12.59 19.98 -3.25
C THR A 97 11.80 20.76 -4.29
N ASP A 98 11.46 20.11 -5.40
CA ASP A 98 10.89 20.76 -6.59
C ASP A 98 9.35 20.73 -6.62
N GLY A 99 8.74 20.00 -5.67
CA GLY A 99 7.30 19.93 -5.51
C GLY A 99 6.59 19.20 -6.65
N PHE A 100 5.37 19.66 -6.97
CA PHE A 100 4.42 18.92 -7.80
C PHE A 100 3.90 19.71 -9.01
N LEU A 101 4.56 20.81 -9.38
CA LEU A 101 4.21 21.53 -10.60
C LEU A 101 4.75 20.77 -11.82
N LEU A 102 4.07 20.95 -12.95
CA LEU A 102 4.43 20.37 -14.23
C LEU A 102 5.36 21.32 -14.99
N ASP A 103 6.27 20.75 -15.79
CA ASP A 103 7.24 21.49 -16.61
C ASP A 103 6.62 22.05 -17.89
N GLU A 104 5.51 22.77 -17.74
CA GLU A 104 4.77 23.39 -18.85
C GLU A 104 5.20 24.85 -19.04
N GLN A 105 5.25 25.31 -20.29
CA GLN A 105 5.68 26.68 -20.60
C GLN A 105 4.62 27.71 -20.21
N ASP A 106 3.33 27.42 -20.41
CA ASP A 106 2.23 28.29 -19.98
C ASP A 106 2.03 28.16 -18.45
N PRO A 107 2.14 29.26 -17.68
CA PRO A 107 1.88 29.25 -16.24
C PRO A 107 0.51 28.66 -15.85
N LYS A 108 -0.50 28.73 -16.72
CA LYS A 108 -1.85 28.19 -16.47
C LYS A 108 -1.90 26.67 -16.42
N ASP A 109 -0.93 26.02 -17.08
CA ASP A 109 -0.85 24.56 -17.21
C ASP A 109 0.19 23.93 -16.29
N LYS A 110 1.01 24.74 -15.60
CA LYS A 110 1.96 24.28 -14.57
C LYS A 110 1.28 23.57 -13.40
N SER A 111 0.05 23.95 -13.05
CA SER A 111 -0.68 23.29 -11.95
C SER A 111 -1.38 22.02 -12.43
N PRO A 112 -1.14 20.85 -11.80
CA PRO A 112 -1.97 19.66 -12.02
C PRO A 112 -3.45 19.89 -11.71
N LYS A 113 -3.78 20.84 -10.82
CA LYS A 113 -5.12 21.00 -10.23
C LYS A 113 -5.66 19.67 -9.73
N ALA A 114 -4.87 19.03 -8.87
CA ALA A 114 -5.18 17.71 -8.33
C ALA A 114 -6.44 17.73 -7.45
N ASP A 115 -7.23 16.66 -7.53
CA ASP A 115 -8.39 16.41 -6.66
C ASP A 115 -8.07 15.38 -5.56
N ALA A 116 -7.09 14.51 -5.81
CA ALA A 116 -6.62 13.50 -4.85
C ALA A 116 -5.10 13.31 -4.95
N ILE A 117 -4.49 12.87 -3.84
CA ILE A 117 -3.04 12.70 -3.73
C ILE A 117 -2.73 11.33 -3.10
N PHE A 118 -1.77 10.62 -3.70
CA PHE A 118 -1.19 9.41 -3.16
C PHE A 118 0.35 9.55 -3.08
N LEU A 119 0.93 9.30 -1.91
CA LEU A 119 2.38 9.37 -1.69
C LEU A 119 2.90 8.01 -1.19
N ASP A 120 3.71 7.33 -2.01
CA ASP A 120 4.49 6.14 -1.63
C ASP A 120 5.98 6.53 -1.62
N LEU A 121 6.36 7.26 -0.57
CA LEU A 121 7.67 7.89 -0.43
C LEU A 121 8.35 7.43 0.86
N PRO A 122 9.70 7.42 0.94
CA PRO A 122 10.40 7.09 2.19
C PRO A 122 10.19 8.14 3.30
N ALA A 123 9.97 9.40 2.94
CA ALA A 123 9.79 10.51 3.88
C ALA A 123 8.64 11.45 3.44
N PRO A 124 7.38 10.98 3.39
CA PRO A 124 6.27 11.74 2.81
C PRO A 124 6.03 13.08 3.53
N TRP A 125 6.32 13.17 4.83
CA TRP A 125 6.21 14.42 5.60
C TRP A 125 7.02 15.59 5.01
N MET A 126 8.15 15.31 4.34
CA MET A 126 8.98 16.34 3.70
C MET A 126 8.33 16.92 2.45
N ALA A 127 7.51 16.13 1.72
CA ALA A 127 6.83 16.56 0.50
C ALA A 127 5.57 17.39 0.79
N LEU A 128 4.96 17.23 1.97
CA LEU A 128 3.67 17.86 2.30
C LEU A 128 3.71 19.40 2.25
N LYS A 129 4.86 20.03 2.51
CA LYS A 129 5.02 21.49 2.39
C LYS A 129 4.73 22.01 0.98
N ASN A 130 4.90 21.16 -0.04
CA ASN A 130 4.66 21.46 -1.44
C ASN A 130 3.20 21.21 -1.87
N LEU A 131 2.35 20.72 -0.95
CA LEU A 131 0.93 20.42 -1.18
C LEU A 131 0.04 21.41 -0.42
N THR A 132 0.24 22.69 -0.70
CA THR A 132 -0.45 23.79 -0.01
C THR A 132 -1.19 24.69 -0.99
N ARG A 133 -2.25 25.37 -0.51
CA ARG A 133 -3.03 26.32 -1.31
C ARG A 133 -2.46 27.74 -1.31
N GLN A 134 -1.55 28.01 -0.39
CA GLN A 134 -0.94 29.32 -0.17
C GLN A 134 0.53 29.12 0.16
N ARG A 135 1.35 30.13 -0.15
CA ARG A 135 2.76 30.12 0.21
C ARG A 135 2.90 30.01 1.73
N LEU A 136 3.65 29.01 2.18
CA LEU A 136 3.94 28.86 3.60
C LEU A 136 4.89 29.96 4.07
N PRO A 137 4.71 30.49 5.29
CA PRO A 137 5.75 31.29 5.93
C PRO A 137 7.08 30.52 6.00
N ALA A 138 8.20 31.20 5.79
CA ALA A 138 9.54 30.58 5.75
C ALA A 138 9.83 29.75 7.01
N ARG A 139 9.46 30.26 8.19
CA ARG A 139 9.57 29.55 9.46
C ARG A 139 8.81 28.22 9.47
N THR A 140 7.55 28.22 9.04
CA THR A 140 6.72 27.01 8.99
C THR A 140 7.29 25.98 8.02
N ALA A 141 7.75 26.43 6.84
CA ALA A 141 8.38 25.56 5.84
C ALA A 141 9.67 24.91 6.37
N LYS A 142 10.54 25.66 7.07
CA LYS A 142 11.75 25.15 7.73
C LYS A 142 11.42 24.13 8.82
N ILE A 143 10.43 24.42 9.68
CA ILE A 143 10.02 23.52 10.76
C ILE A 143 9.56 22.17 10.21
N ILE A 144 8.76 22.16 9.13
CA ILE A 144 8.25 20.93 8.52
C ILE A 144 9.38 20.15 7.82
N ALA A 145 10.30 20.85 7.16
CA ALA A 145 11.46 20.21 6.53
C ALA A 145 12.37 19.51 7.56
N ASN A 146 12.49 20.07 8.76
CA ASN A 146 13.39 19.57 9.81
C ASN A 146 12.70 18.61 10.80
N SER A 147 11.37 18.44 10.76
CA SER A 147 10.62 17.69 11.77
C SER A 147 10.72 16.16 11.67
N ALA A 148 11.77 15.63 11.05
CA ALA A 148 12.14 14.23 11.20
C ALA A 148 12.56 13.90 12.66
N SER A 149 12.82 14.92 13.50
CA SER A 149 13.13 14.77 14.91
C SER A 149 12.38 15.77 15.81
N SER A 150 11.73 15.24 16.84
CA SER A 150 11.13 15.92 18.01
C SER A 150 9.72 16.55 17.87
N ASP A 151 8.86 16.11 18.79
CA ASP A 151 7.51 16.61 19.10
C ASP A 151 7.50 17.94 19.88
N SER A 152 8.64 18.62 20.03
CA SER A 152 8.80 19.73 20.97
C SER A 152 9.46 20.96 20.35
N ALA A 153 9.00 21.39 19.18
CA ALA A 153 9.28 22.75 18.71
C ALA A 153 8.18 23.68 19.23
N ASP A 154 8.45 24.33 20.37
CA ASP A 154 7.57 25.33 20.97
C ASP A 154 7.39 26.51 20.00
N ILE A 155 6.16 26.71 19.53
CA ILE A 155 5.82 27.74 18.52
C ILE A 155 5.97 29.15 19.12
N ASN A 156 6.01 29.28 20.46
CA ASN A 156 6.05 30.55 21.18
C ASN A 156 7.46 31.04 21.59
N ALA A 157 8.54 30.38 21.20
CA ALA A 157 9.90 30.86 21.53
C ALA A 157 10.26 32.16 20.79
N PRO A 158 10.88 33.18 21.46
CA PRO A 158 11.25 34.46 20.84
C PRO A 158 12.40 34.34 19.83
N SER A 159 12.43 35.29 18.89
CA SER A 159 13.15 35.30 17.61
C SER A 159 14.68 35.33 17.67
N GLU A 160 15.31 34.67 16.69
CA GLU A 160 16.49 35.22 16.01
C GLU A 160 15.99 36.07 14.83
N THR A 161 16.55 37.28 14.70
CA THR A 161 16.25 38.28 13.67
C THR A 161 16.38 37.69 12.26
N GLU A 162 15.27 37.28 11.64
CA GLU A 162 15.22 36.97 10.21
C GLU A 162 15.23 38.31 9.44
N THR A 163 16.31 38.55 8.69
CA THR A 163 16.36 39.59 7.67
C THR A 163 15.23 39.35 6.65
N PRO A 164 14.56 40.39 6.14
CA PRO A 164 13.53 40.22 5.13
C PRO A 164 14.18 39.69 3.84
N SER A 165 14.09 38.38 3.64
CA SER A 165 14.38 37.74 2.35
C SER A 165 13.44 38.35 1.33
N GLU A 166 13.99 38.86 0.23
CA GLU A 166 13.24 39.44 -0.89
C GLU A 166 12.02 38.58 -1.25
N GLU A 167 10.83 39.20 -1.35
CA GLU A 167 9.64 38.47 -1.76
C GLU A 167 9.87 37.87 -3.14
N PRO A 168 9.58 36.56 -3.33
CA PRO A 168 9.75 35.93 -4.63
C PRO A 168 8.91 36.65 -5.68
N THR A 169 9.57 37.09 -6.75
CA THR A 169 8.96 37.84 -7.86
C THR A 169 7.92 37.04 -8.63
N GLU A 170 7.98 35.70 -8.57
CA GLU A 170 7.02 34.83 -9.24
C GLU A 170 5.76 34.53 -8.41
N PRO A 171 4.57 34.56 -9.05
CA PRO A 171 3.31 34.26 -8.39
C PRO A 171 3.28 32.80 -7.91
N PHE A 172 2.76 32.59 -6.70
CA PHE A 172 2.62 31.25 -6.13
C PHE A 172 1.55 30.44 -6.88
N ILE A 173 1.91 29.23 -7.32
CA ILE A 173 1.00 28.29 -7.98
C ILE A 173 0.85 27.06 -7.10
N SER A 174 -0.39 26.81 -6.65
CA SER A 174 -0.72 25.58 -5.92
C SER A 174 -0.88 24.40 -6.89
N PRO A 175 -0.40 23.19 -6.55
CA PRO A 175 -0.70 22.00 -7.34
C PRO A 175 -2.14 21.48 -7.13
N LEU A 176 -2.87 22.03 -6.16
CA LEU A 176 -4.18 21.56 -5.72
C LEU A 176 -5.32 22.28 -6.44
N ASN A 177 -6.38 21.57 -6.79
CA ASN A 177 -7.60 22.18 -7.32
C ASN A 177 -8.22 23.12 -6.28
N PRO A 178 -8.37 24.44 -6.52
CA PRO A 178 -8.89 25.41 -5.54
C PRO A 178 -10.36 25.21 -5.17
N ASN A 179 -11.12 24.47 -5.99
CA ASN A 179 -12.59 24.45 -5.90
C ASN A 179 -13.18 23.21 -5.22
N VAL A 180 -12.35 22.29 -4.73
CA VAL A 180 -12.78 21.02 -4.13
C VAL A 180 -11.99 20.69 -2.87
N PRO A 181 -12.56 19.95 -1.90
CA PRO A 181 -11.77 19.33 -0.84
C PRO A 181 -10.77 18.33 -1.44
N ILE A 182 -9.57 18.26 -0.86
CA ILE A 182 -8.51 17.36 -1.33
C ILE A 182 -8.37 16.21 -0.34
N HIS A 183 -8.36 15.00 -0.86
CA HIS A 183 -8.04 13.80 -0.10
C HIS A 183 -6.61 13.37 -0.37
N LEU A 184 -5.87 13.04 0.69
CA LEU A 184 -4.48 12.63 0.63
C LEU A 184 -4.31 11.29 1.36
N CYS A 185 -3.54 10.39 0.77
CA CYS A 185 -3.12 9.14 1.37
C CYS A 185 -1.61 9.01 1.27
N THR A 186 -0.96 8.70 2.39
CA THR A 186 0.45 8.31 2.44
C THR A 186 0.55 6.82 2.71
N PHE A 187 1.43 6.12 2.02
CA PHE A 187 1.74 4.72 2.24
C PHE A 187 3.09 4.63 2.96
N SER A 188 3.14 3.99 4.13
CA SER A 188 4.37 3.93 4.93
C SER A 188 4.48 2.58 5.62
N PRO A 189 5.61 1.87 5.49
CA PRO A 189 5.82 0.56 6.12
C PRO A 189 6.10 0.64 7.63
N CYS A 190 6.67 1.75 8.11
CA CYS A 190 7.09 1.88 9.51
C CYS A 190 6.20 2.85 10.29
N ILE A 191 5.89 2.53 11.55
CA ILE A 191 5.01 3.36 12.39
C ILE A 191 5.63 4.73 12.71
N GLU A 192 6.95 4.83 12.76
CA GLU A 192 7.69 6.07 12.98
C GLU A 192 7.48 7.05 11.82
N GLN A 193 7.41 6.53 10.58
CA GLN A 193 7.08 7.33 9.40
C GLN A 193 5.65 7.86 9.47
N VAL A 194 4.71 7.04 9.95
CA VAL A 194 3.32 7.47 10.19
C VAL A 194 3.28 8.60 11.21
N THR A 195 3.98 8.45 12.35
CA THR A 195 4.03 9.48 13.40
C THR A 195 4.55 10.82 12.86
N ALA A 196 5.67 10.81 12.12
CA ALA A 196 6.21 12.02 11.49
C ALA A 196 5.25 12.65 10.47
N THR A 197 4.57 11.82 9.68
CA THR A 197 3.57 12.25 8.70
C THR A 197 2.37 12.91 9.35
N VAL A 198 1.81 12.29 10.40
CA VAL A 198 0.66 12.83 11.14
C VAL A 198 1.03 14.17 11.79
N ALA A 199 2.23 14.29 12.37
CA ALA A 199 2.71 15.55 12.94
C ALA A 199 2.79 16.66 11.89
N ALA A 200 3.36 16.38 10.71
CA ALA A 200 3.46 17.35 9.61
C ALA A 200 2.08 17.72 9.04
N LEU A 201 1.18 16.75 8.85
CA LEU A 201 -0.20 16.99 8.41
C LEU A 201 -0.94 17.93 9.36
N ARG A 202 -0.86 17.70 10.68
CA ARG A 202 -1.47 18.58 11.70
C ARG A 202 -0.92 20.00 11.65
N ARG A 203 0.41 20.17 11.54
CA ARG A 203 1.07 21.48 11.44
C ARG A 203 0.67 22.25 10.18
N LEU A 204 0.36 21.54 9.10
CA LEU A 204 -0.10 22.09 7.82
C LEU A 204 -1.62 22.33 7.76
N GLY A 205 -2.36 22.02 8.84
CA GLY A 205 -3.81 22.22 8.91
C GLY A 205 -4.63 21.18 8.15
N TRP A 206 -4.06 20.01 7.83
CA TRP A 206 -4.85 18.89 7.34
C TRP A 206 -5.75 18.36 8.46
N THR A 207 -6.97 17.99 8.12
CA THR A 207 -8.01 17.52 9.04
C THR A 207 -8.43 16.10 8.69
N GLU A 208 -9.25 15.46 9.53
CA GLU A 208 -9.74 14.08 9.32
C GLU A 208 -8.62 13.04 9.13
N ILE A 209 -7.50 13.22 9.85
CA ILE A 209 -6.33 12.34 9.76
C ILE A 209 -6.63 11.01 10.45
N GLN A 210 -6.58 9.92 9.68
CA GLN A 210 -6.81 8.56 10.17
C GLN A 210 -5.75 7.62 9.57
N MET A 211 -5.28 6.66 10.37
CA MET A 211 -4.40 5.58 9.93
C MET A 211 -5.16 4.26 10.00
N VAL A 212 -4.98 3.42 8.98
CA VAL A 212 -5.60 2.10 8.84
C VAL A 212 -4.63 1.15 8.16
N GLU A 213 -4.82 -0.15 8.38
CA GLU A 213 -4.17 -1.22 7.61
C GLU A 213 -5.23 -2.06 6.89
N VAL A 214 -4.87 -2.65 5.75
CA VAL A 214 -5.74 -3.55 4.99
C VAL A 214 -5.12 -4.94 4.98
N MET A 215 -5.77 -5.90 5.62
CA MET A 215 -5.30 -7.30 5.65
C MET A 215 -6.07 -8.16 4.65
N GLN A 216 -5.39 -8.66 3.63
CA GLN A 216 -5.96 -9.56 2.63
C GLN A 216 -5.63 -11.03 2.94
N LYS A 217 -6.64 -11.90 2.99
CA LYS A 217 -6.47 -13.37 3.09
C LYS A 217 -7.01 -14.04 1.83
N ARG A 218 -6.31 -15.04 1.31
CA ARG A 218 -6.85 -15.96 0.28
C ARG A 218 -7.30 -17.23 0.97
N ILE A 219 -8.48 -17.72 0.61
CA ILE A 219 -9.01 -18.96 1.14
C ILE A 219 -8.85 -20.02 0.06
N ASP A 220 -7.98 -21.01 0.33
CA ASP A 220 -7.88 -22.21 -0.48
C ASP A 220 -9.06 -23.13 -0.14
N VAL A 221 -9.95 -23.37 -1.09
CA VAL A 221 -11.04 -24.32 -0.90
C VAL A 221 -10.52 -25.72 -1.22
N ARG A 222 -10.39 -26.54 -0.17
CA ARG A 222 -10.02 -27.96 -0.28
C ARG A 222 -11.11 -28.82 0.34
N ARG A 223 -11.32 -30.00 -0.23
CA ARG A 223 -12.11 -31.05 0.41
C ARG A 223 -11.14 -31.91 1.21
N GLU A 224 -11.23 -31.82 2.53
CA GLU A 224 -10.54 -32.75 3.41
C GLU A 224 -11.24 -34.10 3.33
N ARG A 225 -10.48 -35.16 3.08
CA ARG A 225 -10.95 -36.53 3.29
C ARG A 225 -10.64 -36.88 4.74
N VAL A 226 -11.59 -37.51 5.42
CA VAL A 226 -11.47 -37.94 6.81
C VAL A 226 -11.88 -39.39 6.87
N GLY A 227 -11.18 -40.18 7.66
CA GLY A 227 -11.42 -41.61 7.85
C GLY A 227 -10.11 -42.39 7.93
N LEU A 228 -10.10 -43.44 8.74
CA LEU A 228 -9.00 -44.39 8.88
C LEU A 228 -8.76 -45.18 7.59
N HIS A 229 -9.77 -45.35 6.74
CA HIS A 229 -9.60 -45.97 5.42
C HIS A 229 -8.67 -45.20 4.47
N GLU A 230 -8.41 -43.92 4.75
CA GLU A 230 -7.48 -43.09 3.98
C GLU A 230 -6.09 -43.01 4.66
N GLU A 231 -5.83 -43.83 5.69
CA GLU A 231 -4.53 -43.95 6.36
C GLU A 231 -3.42 -44.32 5.35
N GLY A 232 -2.33 -43.54 5.33
CA GLY A 232 -1.21 -43.71 4.39
C GLY A 232 -1.26 -42.83 3.13
N LEU A 233 -2.36 -42.11 2.88
CA LEU A 233 -2.44 -41.15 1.78
C LEU A 233 -1.88 -39.77 2.20
N ARG A 234 -1.10 -39.15 1.30
CA ARG A 234 -0.44 -37.86 1.58
C ARG A 234 -1.48 -36.72 1.64
N GLY A 235 -1.49 -35.99 2.76
CA GLY A 235 -2.38 -34.83 2.95
C GLY A 235 -3.79 -35.19 3.38
N VAL A 236 -4.01 -36.42 3.85
CA VAL A 236 -5.27 -36.88 4.42
C VAL A 236 -5.18 -36.89 5.95
N ASN A 237 -6.28 -36.55 6.61
CA ASN A 237 -6.41 -36.64 8.06
C ASN A 237 -6.88 -38.06 8.42
N ALA A 238 -5.94 -38.90 8.86
CA ALA A 238 -6.19 -40.27 9.30
C ALA A 238 -6.81 -40.31 10.72
N THR A 239 -7.79 -39.47 10.96
CA THR A 239 -8.67 -39.57 12.14
C THR A 239 -9.96 -40.27 11.75
N ALA A 240 -10.58 -40.93 12.72
CA ALA A 240 -11.86 -41.59 12.50
C ALA A 240 -12.92 -40.56 12.09
N ALA A 241 -13.56 -40.80 10.94
CA ALA A 241 -14.65 -39.98 10.43
C ALA A 241 -15.96 -40.21 11.21
N THR A 242 -16.10 -41.38 11.84
CA THR A 242 -17.29 -41.78 12.59
C THR A 242 -16.93 -42.36 13.95
N VAL A 243 -17.90 -42.36 14.86
CA VAL A 243 -17.74 -42.97 16.20
C VAL A 243 -17.47 -44.47 16.07
N ASP A 244 -18.16 -45.16 15.16
CA ASP A 244 -17.97 -46.60 14.96
C ASP A 244 -16.56 -46.94 14.51
N GLU A 245 -16.01 -46.14 13.59
CA GLU A 245 -14.63 -46.26 13.12
C GLU A 245 -13.63 -46.02 14.27
N ALA A 246 -13.88 -45.02 15.12
CA ALA A 246 -13.06 -44.74 16.30
C ALA A 246 -13.09 -45.90 17.31
N VAL A 247 -14.28 -46.43 17.61
CA VAL A 247 -14.48 -47.53 18.57
C VAL A 247 -13.85 -48.82 18.05
N ASN A 248 -13.99 -49.11 16.76
CA ASN A 248 -13.38 -50.30 16.15
C ASN A 248 -11.85 -50.22 16.18
N ARG A 249 -11.27 -49.06 15.87
CA ARG A 249 -9.82 -48.85 15.98
C ARG A 249 -9.31 -48.99 17.42
N LEU A 250 -10.08 -48.52 18.40
CA LEU A 250 -9.74 -48.70 19.82
C LEU A 250 -9.71 -50.18 20.20
N ARG A 251 -10.72 -50.95 19.77
CA ARG A 251 -10.77 -52.40 19.99
C ARG A 251 -9.61 -53.15 19.33
N GLU A 252 -9.23 -52.79 18.10
CA GLU A 252 -8.05 -53.36 17.42
C GLU A 252 -6.75 -53.07 18.17
N VAL A 253 -6.58 -51.84 18.66
CA VAL A 253 -5.41 -51.45 19.45
C VAL A 253 -5.35 -52.24 20.74
N GLU A 254 -6.45 -52.32 21.50
CA GLU A 254 -6.52 -53.11 22.72
C GLU A 254 -6.26 -54.61 22.47
N GLY A 255 -6.77 -55.17 21.38
CA GLY A 255 -6.51 -56.55 20.96
C GLY A 255 -5.02 -56.81 20.73
N ARG A 256 -4.36 -55.97 19.92
CA ARG A 256 -2.91 -56.07 19.67
C ARG A 256 -2.07 -55.93 20.94
N PHE A 257 -2.48 -55.06 21.87
CA PHE A 257 -1.80 -54.93 23.16
C PHE A 257 -1.90 -56.22 23.98
N LYS A 258 -3.07 -56.88 24.00
CA LYS A 258 -3.25 -58.17 24.69
C LYS A 258 -2.37 -59.25 24.07
N GLU A 259 -2.40 -59.40 22.75
CA GLU A 259 -1.57 -60.37 22.03
C GLU A 259 -0.07 -60.13 22.28
N TRP A 260 0.38 -58.88 22.26
CA TRP A 260 1.77 -58.54 22.56
C TRP A 260 2.13 -58.90 24.01
N HIS A 261 1.27 -58.58 24.98
CA HIS A 261 1.50 -58.95 26.38
C HIS A 261 1.54 -60.47 26.60
N GLU A 262 0.67 -61.23 25.93
CA GLU A 262 0.67 -62.69 25.97
C GLU A 262 1.96 -63.25 25.35
N ALA A 263 2.38 -62.76 24.18
CA ALA A 263 3.62 -63.18 23.53
C ALA A 263 4.88 -62.87 24.38
N VAL A 264 4.92 -61.70 25.03
CA VAL A 264 6.00 -61.35 25.97
C VAL A 264 6.01 -62.31 27.16
N LYS A 265 4.84 -62.62 27.72
CA LYS A 265 4.72 -63.56 28.84
C LYS A 265 5.14 -64.98 28.45
N GLU A 266 4.77 -65.45 27.27
CA GLU A 266 5.22 -66.74 26.74
C GLU A 266 6.74 -66.76 26.52
N ALA A 267 7.31 -65.69 25.95
CA ALA A 267 8.74 -65.56 25.77
C ALA A 267 9.50 -65.58 27.12
N ASP A 268 8.98 -64.92 28.14
CA ASP A 268 9.55 -64.93 29.50
C ASP A 268 9.52 -66.34 30.13
N VAL A 269 8.41 -67.07 29.97
CA VAL A 269 8.28 -68.46 30.48
C VAL A 269 9.26 -69.40 29.78
N VAL A 270 9.43 -69.26 28.45
CA VAL A 270 10.40 -70.06 27.68
C VAL A 270 11.85 -69.71 28.08
N ALA A 271 12.15 -68.43 28.32
CA ALA A 271 13.45 -68.00 28.80
C ALA A 271 13.77 -68.55 30.20
N GLU A 272 12.81 -68.54 31.13
CA GLU A 272 12.94 -69.15 32.46
C GLU A 272 13.14 -70.68 32.38
N ALA A 273 12.37 -71.38 31.54
CA ALA A 273 12.48 -72.82 31.36
C ALA A 273 13.84 -73.25 30.76
N ASN A 274 14.44 -72.41 29.91
CA ASN A 274 15.75 -72.65 29.30
C ASN A 274 16.93 -72.12 30.15
N GLY A 275 16.69 -71.63 31.37
CA GLY A 275 17.72 -71.14 32.29
C GLY A 275 18.46 -69.89 31.81
N GLN A 276 17.87 -69.11 30.90
CA GLN A 276 18.45 -67.86 30.41
C GLN A 276 18.21 -66.73 31.42
N PRO A 277 19.20 -65.87 31.71
CA PRO A 277 19.01 -64.77 32.66
C PRO A 277 18.03 -63.74 32.07
N LYS A 278 17.08 -63.27 32.90
CA LYS A 278 16.14 -62.21 32.50
C LYS A 278 16.92 -60.97 32.00
N PRO A 279 16.56 -60.39 30.84
CA PRO A 279 17.11 -59.11 30.46
C PRO A 279 16.70 -58.07 31.51
N ARG A 280 17.68 -57.27 31.97
CA ARG A 280 17.48 -56.15 32.89
C ARG A 280 16.65 -55.04 32.26
#